data_AF-A0A4R3NUI6-F1
#
_entry.id   AF-A0A4R3NUI6-F1
#
_cell.length_a   1.000
_cell.length_b   1.000
_cell.length_c   1.000
_cell.angle_alpha   90.00
_cell.angle_beta   90.00
_cell.angle_gamma   90.00
#
_symmetry.space_group_name_H-M   'P 1'
#
loop_
_entity.id
_entity.type
_entity.pdbx_description
1 polymer ?
#
loop_
_entity_poly.entity_id
_entity_poly.type
_entity_poly.pdbx_seq_one_letter_code
_entity_poly.pdbx_strand_id
1 'polypeptide(L)'
;MTQYENVTIDPTVTNGSQLAANINSWRKAALTLHSGVERPSYASAGTMWISTASSPWRLCVYDGTDDVVIGELKPDSHDFVSAGGTDYTNDLMTAGSAAEARDKLGAVARSGDVMTGWLKVEFDSPNLAELKATGATDARLRMRSDNGGNSYVEFGQRQGGDAYIWSRGRSYNFRSDGALDNGSWTVATDGNINGSIWGNWGSNWAYSAISNRIEDRAAAHANNKAPKGARVRHDSGIYEIGNVDPNYTNVTVDCPGDMFVTGLRTRTGGWQVYVRAKYARNY
;
A
#
# COMPACT_ATOMS: atom_id res chain seq x y z
N MET A 1 -33.08 48.00 -25.57
CA MET A 1 -32.33 48.54 -26.72
C MET A 1 -33.03 48.07 -27.98
N THR A 2 -33.75 48.94 -28.68
CA THR A 2 -34.45 48.56 -29.93
C THR A 2 -33.76 49.26 -31.11
N GLN A 3 -32.63 48.69 -31.53
CA GLN A 3 -31.87 49.12 -32.73
C GLN A 3 -32.52 48.56 -34.01
N TYR A 4 -33.81 48.84 -34.20
CA TYR A 4 -34.33 48.85 -35.57
C TYR A 4 -34.10 50.26 -36.08
N GLU A 5 -33.52 50.40 -37.29
CA GLU A 5 -33.38 51.69 -37.96
C GLU A 5 -34.74 52.40 -37.95
N ASN A 6 -34.94 53.30 -37.00
CA ASN A 6 -36.03 54.25 -37.06
C ASN A 6 -35.68 55.16 -38.22
N VAL A 7 -36.13 54.77 -39.42
CA VAL A 7 -36.13 55.62 -40.60
C VAL A 7 -36.65 56.98 -40.13
N THR A 8 -35.95 58.06 -40.44
CA THR A 8 -36.38 59.40 -40.03
C THR A 8 -37.82 59.61 -40.52
N ILE A 9 -38.78 59.65 -39.57
CA ILE A 9 -40.18 59.87 -39.89
C ILE A 9 -40.32 61.35 -40.22
N ASP A 10 -40.20 61.68 -41.50
CA ASP A 10 -40.46 63.02 -42.01
C ASP A 10 -41.96 63.17 -42.29
N PRO A 11 -42.69 64.06 -41.61
CA PRO A 11 -44.12 64.25 -41.82
C PRO A 11 -44.48 64.80 -43.21
N THR A 12 -43.51 65.35 -43.95
CA THR A 12 -43.71 65.88 -45.30
C THR A 12 -43.53 64.82 -46.39
N VAL A 13 -42.91 63.68 -46.05
CA VAL A 13 -42.59 62.59 -47.00
C VAL A 13 -43.25 61.26 -46.62
N THR A 14 -43.45 61.01 -45.31
CA THR A 14 -43.99 59.76 -44.78
C THR A 14 -45.51 59.84 -44.70
N ASN A 15 -46.20 59.21 -45.65
CA ASN A 15 -47.65 59.07 -45.57
C ASN A 15 -48.06 58.05 -44.49
N GLY A 16 -49.35 58.04 -44.12
CA GLY A 16 -49.87 57.17 -43.06
C GLY A 16 -49.62 55.68 -43.29
N SER A 17 -49.63 55.23 -44.56
CA SER A 17 -49.34 53.84 -44.92
C SER A 17 -47.87 53.49 -44.71
N GLN A 18 -46.94 54.39 -45.06
CA GLN A 18 -45.50 54.21 -44.82
C GLN A 18 -45.17 54.21 -43.33
N LEU A 19 -45.79 55.11 -42.54
CA LEU A 19 -45.62 55.12 -41.09
C LEU A 19 -46.06 53.80 -40.46
N ALA A 20 -47.25 53.30 -40.84
CA ALA A 20 -47.75 52.02 -40.36
C ALA A 20 -46.81 50.86 -40.74
N ALA A 21 -46.25 50.86 -41.94
CA ALA A 21 -45.27 49.86 -42.38
C ALA A 21 -43.97 49.90 -41.54
N ASN A 22 -43.45 51.10 -41.29
CA ASN A 22 -42.24 51.30 -40.48
C ASN A 22 -42.46 50.83 -39.04
N ILE A 23 -43.60 51.20 -38.43
CA ILE A 23 -43.96 50.77 -37.07
C ILE A 23 -44.13 49.25 -36.99
N ASN A 24 -44.81 48.63 -37.97
CA ASN A 24 -44.99 47.18 -37.98
C ASN A 24 -43.66 46.43 -38.13
N SER A 25 -42.73 46.99 -38.90
CA SER A 25 -41.39 46.39 -39.11
C SER A 25 -40.53 46.54 -37.86
N TRP A 26 -40.51 47.71 -37.24
CA TRP A 26 -39.89 47.95 -35.93
C TRP A 26 -40.45 46.99 -34.88
N ARG A 27 -41.79 46.87 -34.80
CA ARG A 27 -42.47 45.97 -33.87
C ARG A 27 -42.04 44.53 -34.08
N LYS A 28 -42.01 44.06 -35.34
CA LYS A 28 -41.57 42.69 -35.65
C LYS A 28 -40.13 42.46 -35.21
N ALA A 29 -39.22 43.36 -35.59
CA ALA A 29 -37.80 43.25 -35.23
C ALA A 29 -37.58 43.21 -33.71
N ALA A 30 -38.27 44.07 -32.96
CA ALA A 30 -38.18 44.09 -31.50
C ALA A 30 -38.75 42.81 -30.86
N LEU A 31 -39.87 42.30 -31.37
CA LEU A 31 -40.51 41.10 -30.82
C LEU A 31 -39.80 39.79 -31.16
N THR A 32 -38.96 39.76 -32.19
CA THR A 32 -38.26 38.55 -32.63
C THR A 32 -36.76 38.57 -32.35
N LEU A 33 -36.26 39.53 -31.57
CA LEU A 33 -34.83 39.78 -31.38
C LEU A 33 -34.09 39.82 -32.73
N HIS A 34 -34.62 40.60 -33.67
CA HIS A 34 -34.06 40.77 -35.00
C HIS A 34 -33.84 39.46 -35.78
N SER A 35 -34.65 38.42 -35.52
CA SER A 35 -34.43 37.11 -36.13
C SER A 35 -34.67 37.07 -37.64
N GLY A 36 -33.89 36.23 -38.33
CA GLY A 36 -34.00 36.00 -39.77
C GLY A 36 -32.95 35.02 -40.29
N VAL A 37 -33.08 34.62 -41.57
CA VAL A 37 -32.07 33.76 -42.24
C VAL A 37 -30.75 34.51 -42.49
N GLU A 38 -30.81 35.82 -42.67
CA GLU A 38 -29.65 36.70 -42.84
C GLU A 38 -29.68 37.80 -41.79
N ARG A 39 -28.50 38.36 -41.49
CA ARG A 39 -28.39 39.52 -40.60
C ARG A 39 -29.24 40.65 -41.15
N PRO A 40 -30.03 41.35 -40.31
CA PRO A 40 -30.76 42.51 -40.79
C PRO A 40 -29.81 43.56 -41.38
N SER A 41 -30.14 44.09 -42.55
CA SER A 41 -29.29 45.06 -43.27
C SER A 41 -29.02 46.34 -42.48
N TYR A 42 -29.89 46.66 -41.53
CA TYR A 42 -29.82 47.82 -40.64
C TYR A 42 -28.99 47.57 -39.36
N ALA A 43 -28.45 46.36 -39.19
CA ALA A 43 -27.67 46.03 -38.01
C ALA A 43 -26.38 46.87 -37.95
N SER A 44 -26.12 47.45 -36.79
CA SER A 44 -24.88 48.18 -36.49
C SER A 44 -24.05 47.39 -35.50
N ALA A 45 -22.75 47.72 -35.35
CA ALA A 45 -21.92 47.08 -34.34
C ALA A 45 -22.59 47.12 -32.95
N GLY A 46 -22.64 45.98 -32.27
CA GLY A 46 -23.35 45.75 -31.01
C GLY A 46 -24.79 45.22 -31.17
N THR A 47 -25.34 45.15 -32.39
CA THR A 47 -26.68 44.56 -32.60
C THR A 47 -26.65 43.07 -32.27
N MET A 48 -27.49 42.65 -31.31
CA MET A 48 -27.75 41.25 -31.02
C MET A 48 -28.92 40.75 -31.86
N TRP A 49 -28.76 39.60 -32.50
CA TRP A 49 -29.78 39.03 -33.38
C TRP A 49 -29.74 37.50 -33.41
N ILE A 50 -30.81 36.88 -33.91
CA ILE A 50 -30.90 35.41 -34.04
C ILE A 50 -30.87 35.01 -35.52
N SER A 51 -29.85 34.25 -35.92
CA SER A 51 -29.81 33.60 -37.23
C SER A 51 -30.62 32.31 -37.21
N THR A 52 -31.62 32.24 -38.09
CA THR A 52 -32.48 31.07 -38.30
C THR A 52 -32.13 30.33 -39.60
N ALA A 53 -30.94 30.57 -40.18
CA ALA A 53 -30.48 29.89 -41.39
C ALA A 53 -30.22 28.39 -41.19
N SER A 54 -30.02 27.97 -39.94
CA SER A 54 -29.73 26.60 -39.53
C SER A 54 -30.55 26.24 -38.29
N SER A 55 -30.67 24.94 -37.99
CA SER A 55 -31.05 24.44 -36.67
C SER A 55 -29.85 23.68 -36.10
N PRO A 56 -29.30 24.06 -34.93
CA PRO A 56 -29.78 25.10 -34.01
C PRO A 56 -29.70 26.53 -34.56
N TRP A 57 -30.54 27.41 -34.02
CA TRP A 57 -30.52 28.85 -34.27
C TRP A 57 -29.29 29.46 -33.60
N ARG A 58 -28.59 30.36 -34.28
CA ARG A 58 -27.39 31.02 -33.72
C ARG A 58 -27.75 32.36 -33.12
N LEU A 59 -27.45 32.57 -31.84
CA LEU A 59 -27.52 33.87 -31.19
C LEU A 59 -26.19 34.59 -31.46
N CYS A 60 -26.28 35.72 -32.16
CA CYS A 60 -25.12 36.45 -32.66
C CYS A 60 -25.08 37.87 -32.09
N VAL A 61 -23.87 38.41 -31.97
CA VAL A 61 -23.61 39.84 -31.80
C VAL A 61 -22.80 40.30 -33.00
N TYR A 62 -23.33 41.25 -33.77
CA TYR A 62 -22.61 41.85 -34.89
C TYR A 62 -21.53 42.79 -34.36
N ASP A 63 -20.26 42.59 -34.68
CA ASP A 63 -19.15 43.42 -34.17
C ASP A 63 -18.80 44.63 -35.06
N GLY A 64 -19.53 44.79 -36.17
CA GLY A 64 -19.28 45.81 -37.19
C GLY A 64 -18.57 45.27 -38.45
N THR A 65 -18.08 44.03 -38.40
CA THR A 65 -17.49 43.32 -39.55
C THR A 65 -18.17 41.96 -39.72
N ASP A 66 -18.18 41.16 -38.65
CA ASP A 66 -18.64 39.78 -38.63
C ASP A 66 -19.71 39.52 -37.55
N ASP A 67 -20.44 38.42 -37.72
CA ASP A 67 -21.39 37.94 -36.72
C ASP A 67 -20.69 36.99 -35.73
N VAL A 68 -20.47 37.47 -34.50
CA VAL A 68 -19.88 36.66 -33.44
C VAL A 68 -20.99 35.83 -32.79
N VAL A 69 -20.94 34.51 -32.98
CA VAL A 69 -21.85 33.57 -32.31
C VAL A 69 -21.49 33.52 -30.83
N ILE A 70 -22.46 33.80 -29.96
CA ILE A 70 -22.31 33.72 -28.50
C ILE A 70 -23.03 32.50 -27.90
N GLY A 71 -23.92 31.88 -28.68
CA GLY A 71 -24.51 30.61 -28.35
C GLY A 71 -25.46 30.12 -29.43
N GLU A 72 -25.96 28.91 -29.22
CA GLU A 72 -26.89 28.21 -30.09
C GLU A 72 -28.14 27.86 -29.30
N LEU A 73 -29.31 28.19 -29.86
CA LEU A 73 -30.61 27.86 -29.33
C LEU A 73 -31.20 26.72 -30.15
N LYS A 74 -31.53 25.59 -29.52
CA LYS A 74 -32.23 24.47 -30.14
C LYS A 74 -33.73 24.66 -29.95
N PRO A 75 -34.50 25.12 -30.95
CA PRO A 75 -35.92 25.43 -30.76
C PRO A 75 -36.75 24.19 -30.41
N ASP A 76 -36.35 23.01 -30.87
CA ASP A 76 -37.10 21.75 -30.66
C ASP A 76 -36.91 21.16 -29.26
N SER A 77 -35.69 21.25 -28.71
CA SER A 77 -35.36 20.73 -27.36
C SER A 77 -35.32 21.80 -26.28
N HIS A 78 -35.42 23.08 -26.66
CA HIS A 78 -35.32 24.24 -25.77
C HIS A 78 -33.97 24.37 -25.04
N ASP A 79 -32.90 23.81 -25.60
CA ASP A 79 -31.56 23.92 -25.03
C ASP A 79 -30.84 25.19 -25.52
N PHE A 80 -30.01 25.76 -24.65
CA PHE A 80 -29.02 26.77 -25.00
C PHE A 80 -27.61 26.20 -24.83
N VAL A 81 -26.78 26.32 -25.87
CA VAL A 81 -25.37 25.91 -25.85
C VAL A 81 -24.51 27.16 -26.01
N SER A 82 -23.58 27.40 -25.09
CA SER A 82 -22.71 28.59 -25.16
C SER A 82 -21.61 28.41 -26.18
N ALA A 83 -21.37 29.42 -27.02
CA ALA A 83 -20.25 29.39 -27.96
C ALA A 83 -18.91 29.46 -27.20
N GLY A 84 -18.02 28.51 -27.47
CA GLY A 84 -16.75 28.37 -26.75
C GLY A 84 -16.84 27.61 -25.41
N GLY A 85 -18.05 27.18 -25.02
CA GLY A 85 -18.22 26.26 -23.89
C GLY A 85 -17.59 24.89 -24.20
N THR A 86 -16.86 24.34 -23.24
CA THR A 86 -16.47 22.91 -23.28
C THR A 86 -17.68 22.02 -23.03
N ASP A 87 -17.58 20.75 -23.40
CA ASP A 87 -18.60 19.72 -23.08
C ASP A 87 -18.97 19.74 -21.60
N TYR A 88 -17.99 19.98 -20.70
CA TYR A 88 -18.23 20.08 -19.26
C TYR A 88 -19.13 21.25 -18.87
N THR A 89 -18.82 22.46 -19.37
CA THR A 89 -19.64 23.65 -19.12
C THR A 89 -21.04 23.52 -19.71
N ASN A 90 -21.17 22.95 -20.90
CA ASN A 90 -22.47 22.75 -21.54
C ASN A 90 -23.29 21.65 -20.82
N ASP A 91 -22.64 20.59 -20.34
CA ASP A 91 -23.30 19.55 -19.55
C ASP A 91 -23.79 20.11 -18.20
N LEU A 92 -23.02 20.98 -17.54
CA LEU A 92 -23.49 21.66 -16.31
C LEU A 92 -24.72 22.55 -16.57
N MET A 93 -24.77 23.24 -17.70
CA MET A 93 -25.85 24.16 -18.06
C MET A 93 -27.16 23.43 -18.43
N THR A 94 -27.10 22.14 -18.76
CA THR A 94 -28.29 21.32 -19.05
C THR A 94 -28.85 20.61 -17.82
N ALA A 95 -28.26 20.79 -16.64
CA ALA A 95 -28.76 20.15 -15.42
C ALA A 95 -30.18 20.63 -15.06
N GLY A 96 -31.13 19.69 -14.97
CA GLY A 96 -32.52 19.97 -14.62
C GLY A 96 -32.75 20.21 -13.12
N SER A 97 -31.72 20.00 -12.28
CA SER A 97 -31.79 20.25 -10.85
C SER A 97 -30.43 20.55 -10.22
N ALA A 98 -30.43 21.12 -9.03
CA ALA A 98 -29.21 21.31 -8.24
C ALA A 98 -28.54 19.99 -7.84
N ALA A 99 -29.27 18.87 -7.80
CA ALA A 99 -28.69 17.56 -7.55
C ALA A 99 -27.91 17.07 -8.76
N GLU A 100 -28.52 17.13 -9.94
CA GLU A 100 -27.89 16.75 -11.20
C GLU A 100 -26.64 17.59 -11.50
N ALA A 101 -26.68 18.90 -11.23
CA ALA A 101 -25.51 19.77 -11.38
C ALA A 101 -24.33 19.34 -10.49
N ARG A 102 -24.59 18.89 -9.26
CA ARG A 102 -23.53 18.39 -8.35
C ARG A 102 -22.97 17.05 -8.80
N ASP A 103 -23.79 16.17 -9.36
CA ASP A 103 -23.34 14.89 -9.89
C ASP A 103 -22.41 15.09 -11.10
N LYS A 104 -22.75 16.01 -12.00
CA LYS A 104 -21.89 16.42 -13.13
C LYS A 104 -20.59 17.10 -12.68
N LEU A 105 -20.58 17.69 -11.48
CA LEU A 105 -19.40 18.31 -10.87
C LEU A 105 -18.48 17.29 -10.15
N GLY A 106 -18.95 16.08 -9.87
CA GLY A 106 -18.32 15.15 -8.91
C GLY A 106 -17.12 14.39 -9.45
N ALA A 107 -16.03 14.33 -8.67
CA ALA A 107 -14.81 13.54 -8.95
C ALA A 107 -15.01 12.00 -8.96
N VAL A 108 -16.19 11.52 -8.58
CA VAL A 108 -16.59 10.11 -8.61
C VAL A 108 -17.99 10.00 -9.21
N ALA A 109 -18.20 9.02 -10.08
CA ALA A 109 -19.53 8.72 -10.59
C ALA A 109 -20.35 8.01 -9.50
N ARG A 110 -21.64 8.31 -9.40
CA ARG A 110 -22.53 7.76 -8.36
C ARG A 110 -23.75 7.12 -8.99
N SER A 111 -24.14 5.96 -8.45
CA SER A 111 -25.41 5.29 -8.79
C SER A 111 -26.01 4.73 -7.50
N GLY A 112 -27.03 5.40 -6.97
CA GLY A 112 -27.51 5.15 -5.61
C GLY A 112 -26.39 5.36 -4.58
N ASP A 113 -26.16 4.34 -3.74
CA ASP A 113 -25.09 4.33 -2.72
C ASP A 113 -23.73 3.86 -3.25
N VAL A 114 -23.64 3.53 -4.54
CA VAL A 114 -22.40 3.05 -5.16
C VAL A 114 -21.62 4.23 -5.74
N MET A 115 -20.35 4.34 -5.36
CA MET A 115 -19.38 5.25 -5.99
C MET A 115 -18.45 4.46 -6.91
N THR A 116 -18.23 4.94 -8.12
CA THR A 116 -17.27 4.37 -9.08
C THR A 116 -16.21 5.39 -9.47
N GLY A 117 -15.00 4.90 -9.73
CA GLY A 117 -13.82 5.73 -10.02
C GLY A 117 -12.81 5.79 -8.87
N TRP A 118 -11.85 6.71 -8.99
CA TRP A 118 -10.81 6.90 -7.98
C TRP A 118 -11.34 7.75 -6.82
N LEU A 119 -11.29 7.22 -5.60
CA LEU A 119 -11.62 7.95 -4.37
C LEU A 119 -10.35 8.10 -3.52
N LYS A 120 -9.97 9.35 -3.24
CA LYS A 120 -8.92 9.69 -2.27
C LYS A 120 -9.59 10.25 -1.01
N VAL A 121 -9.32 9.66 0.14
CA VAL A 121 -9.81 10.13 1.45
C VAL A 121 -8.61 10.63 2.26
N GLU A 122 -8.52 11.93 2.48
CA GLU A 122 -7.47 12.58 3.27
C GLU A 122 -8.06 13.21 4.53
N PHE A 123 -7.31 13.12 5.63
CA PHE A 123 -7.67 13.72 6.91
C PHE A 123 -6.56 14.71 7.29
N ASP A 124 -6.87 16.00 7.31
CA ASP A 124 -5.87 17.07 7.52
C ASP A 124 -5.64 17.42 9.00
N SER A 125 -6.10 16.56 9.91
CA SER A 125 -6.04 16.78 11.35
C SER A 125 -5.33 15.61 12.05
N PRO A 126 -4.58 15.84 13.13
CA PRO A 126 -4.02 14.76 13.95
C PRO A 126 -5.09 13.92 14.66
N ASN A 127 -6.37 14.28 14.52
CA ASN A 127 -7.49 13.58 15.13
C ASN A 127 -7.79 12.24 14.46
N LEU A 128 -8.58 11.42 15.18
CA LEU A 128 -9.06 10.13 14.73
C LEU A 128 -9.90 10.24 13.45
N ALA A 129 -9.52 9.48 12.43
CA ALA A 129 -10.38 9.14 11.30
C ALA A 129 -11.21 7.90 11.65
N GLU A 130 -12.55 8.00 11.66
CA GLU A 130 -13.44 6.90 12.00
C GLU A 130 -14.39 6.56 10.84
N LEU A 131 -14.44 5.28 10.47
CA LEU A 131 -15.51 4.70 9.65
C LEU A 131 -16.37 3.81 10.56
N LYS A 132 -17.55 4.29 10.96
CA LYS A 132 -18.42 3.64 11.95
C LYS A 132 -19.72 3.14 11.35
N ALA A 133 -20.03 1.86 11.56
CA ALA A 133 -21.39 1.35 11.41
C ALA A 133 -22.19 1.67 12.68
N THR A 134 -23.30 2.41 12.56
CA THR A 134 -24.15 2.80 13.71
C THR A 134 -25.22 1.76 14.07
N GLY A 135 -25.41 0.76 13.21
CA GLY A 135 -26.31 -0.37 13.47
C GLY A 135 -25.73 -1.33 14.50
N ALA A 136 -26.60 -2.15 15.11
CA ALA A 136 -26.22 -3.17 16.10
C ALA A 136 -25.62 -4.45 15.46
N THR A 137 -25.09 -4.36 14.24
CA THR A 137 -24.58 -5.48 13.44
C THR A 137 -23.08 -5.33 13.17
N ASP A 138 -22.50 -6.29 12.46
CA ASP A 138 -21.09 -6.27 12.10
C ASP A 138 -20.67 -4.99 11.34
N ALA A 139 -19.52 -4.44 11.70
CA ALA A 139 -18.84 -3.38 10.97
C ALA A 139 -17.70 -4.00 10.16
N ARG A 140 -17.67 -3.79 8.83
CA ARG A 140 -16.73 -4.48 7.93
C ARG A 140 -16.22 -3.56 6.84
N LEU A 141 -14.91 -3.50 6.66
CA LEU A 141 -14.26 -2.97 5.46
C LEU A 141 -13.70 -4.14 4.66
N ARG A 142 -14.22 -4.34 3.44
CA ARG A 142 -13.87 -5.49 2.60
C ARG A 142 -13.33 -5.05 1.26
N MET A 143 -12.18 -5.61 0.88
CA MET A 143 -11.56 -5.46 -0.43
C MET A 143 -11.79 -6.74 -1.24
N ARG A 144 -12.46 -6.61 -2.39
CA ARG A 144 -12.78 -7.72 -3.30
C ARG A 144 -12.18 -7.47 -4.68
N SER A 145 -11.95 -8.56 -5.41
CA SER A 145 -11.63 -8.53 -6.83
C SER A 145 -12.65 -9.36 -7.60
N ASP A 146 -13.11 -8.86 -8.73
CA ASP A 146 -14.05 -9.55 -9.63
C ASP A 146 -13.34 -10.55 -10.56
N ASN A 147 -12.08 -10.91 -10.28
CA ASN A 147 -11.29 -11.86 -11.07
C ASN A 147 -11.77 -13.33 -10.95
N GLY A 148 -13.09 -13.56 -10.89
CA GLY A 148 -13.71 -14.89 -10.97
C GLY A 148 -13.55 -15.78 -9.75
N GLY A 149 -13.08 -15.23 -8.61
CA GLY A 149 -12.90 -15.97 -7.36
C GLY A 149 -13.53 -15.27 -6.15
N ASN A 150 -13.97 -16.04 -5.17
CA ASN A 150 -14.46 -15.52 -3.88
C ASN A 150 -13.28 -15.13 -2.95
N SER A 151 -12.31 -14.40 -3.49
CA SER A 151 -11.12 -13.96 -2.77
C SER A 151 -11.35 -12.56 -2.24
N TYR A 152 -11.05 -12.35 -0.96
CA TYR A 152 -11.18 -11.04 -0.34
C TYR A 152 -10.27 -10.91 0.88
N VAL A 153 -9.94 -9.67 1.21
CA VAL A 153 -9.35 -9.29 2.49
C VAL A 153 -10.35 -8.39 3.21
N GLU A 154 -10.49 -8.60 4.51
CA GLU A 154 -11.46 -7.88 5.32
C GLU A 154 -10.90 -7.56 6.70
N PHE A 155 -11.22 -6.35 7.16
CA PHE A 155 -11.00 -5.89 8.52
C PHE A 155 -12.36 -5.54 9.09
N GLY A 156 -12.67 -5.99 10.30
CA GLY A 156 -13.99 -5.72 10.86
C GLY A 156 -14.15 -6.13 12.31
N GLN A 157 -15.37 -5.94 12.80
CA GLN A 157 -15.82 -6.35 14.11
C GLN A 157 -17.14 -7.11 13.95
N ARG A 158 -17.28 -8.24 14.62
CA ARG A 158 -18.56 -8.97 14.67
C ARG A 158 -19.48 -8.37 15.73
N GLN A 159 -20.78 -8.52 15.55
CA GLN A 159 -21.78 -8.17 16.56
C GLN A 159 -21.44 -8.83 17.90
N GLY A 160 -21.18 -8.01 18.93
CA GLY A 160 -20.82 -8.49 20.26
C GLY A 160 -19.48 -9.24 20.34
N GLY A 161 -18.65 -9.17 19.30
CA GLY A 161 -17.36 -9.84 19.23
C GLY A 161 -16.19 -8.89 19.07
N ASP A 162 -15.00 -9.47 19.05
CA ASP A 162 -13.74 -8.76 18.86
C ASP A 162 -13.50 -8.34 17.41
N ALA A 163 -12.53 -7.44 17.24
CA ALA A 163 -12.01 -7.10 15.94
C ALA A 163 -11.28 -8.29 15.31
N TYR A 164 -11.35 -8.39 13.99
CA TYR A 164 -10.69 -9.44 13.22
C TYR A 164 -10.08 -8.91 11.93
N ILE A 165 -9.07 -9.64 11.48
CA ILE A 165 -8.53 -9.56 10.12
C ILE A 165 -8.80 -10.91 9.48
N TRP A 166 -9.45 -10.92 8.32
CA TRP A 166 -9.79 -12.12 7.59
C TRP A 166 -9.28 -12.04 6.16
N SER A 167 -8.74 -13.14 5.67
CA SER A 167 -8.42 -13.32 4.26
C SER A 167 -9.06 -14.61 3.74
N ARG A 168 -9.66 -14.56 2.55
CA ARG A 168 -10.17 -15.72 1.80
C ARG A 168 -9.52 -15.76 0.41
N GLY A 169 -9.03 -16.91 -0.04
CA GLY A 169 -8.27 -17.09 -1.28
C GLY A 169 -7.61 -18.48 -1.41
N ARG A 170 -6.78 -18.67 -2.46
CA ARG A 170 -6.09 -19.95 -2.75
C ARG A 170 -4.81 -20.19 -1.93
N SER A 171 -4.16 -19.14 -1.44
CA SER A 171 -2.95 -19.24 -0.62
C SER A 171 -2.89 -18.05 0.34
N TYR A 172 -2.45 -18.28 1.58
CA TYR A 172 -2.44 -17.28 2.64
C TYR A 172 -1.04 -17.19 3.24
N ASN A 173 -0.40 -16.03 3.08
CA ASN A 173 0.85 -15.74 3.76
C ASN A 173 0.62 -14.47 4.59
N PHE A 174 0.55 -14.62 5.91
CA PHE A 174 0.70 -13.48 6.81
C PHE A 174 2.19 -13.25 7.01
N ARG A 175 2.68 -12.08 6.59
CA ARG A 175 4.10 -11.70 6.70
C ARG A 175 4.21 -10.43 7.53
N SER A 176 5.23 -10.38 8.36
CA SER A 176 5.65 -9.23 9.13
C SER A 176 7.14 -9.03 8.87
N ASP A 177 7.59 -7.78 8.74
CA ASP A 177 9.01 -7.46 8.64
C ASP A 177 9.71 -7.54 10.02
N GLY A 178 8.92 -7.61 11.10
CA GLY A 178 9.37 -7.80 12.46
C GLY A 178 8.87 -9.13 13.06
N ALA A 179 9.21 -9.33 14.33
CA ALA A 179 8.75 -10.48 15.09
C ALA A 179 7.22 -10.51 15.24
N LEU A 180 6.64 -11.70 15.33
CA LEU A 180 5.24 -11.90 15.69
C LEU A 180 5.15 -12.06 17.21
N ASP A 181 4.48 -11.13 17.89
CA ASP A 181 4.39 -11.08 19.35
C ASP A 181 2.92 -11.03 19.79
N ASN A 182 2.57 -11.79 20.83
CA ASN A 182 1.23 -11.78 21.41
C ASN A 182 1.19 -11.33 22.89
N GLY A 183 2.27 -10.71 23.36
CA GLY A 183 2.54 -10.30 24.74
C GLY A 183 3.11 -11.41 25.64
N SER A 184 3.00 -12.69 25.24
CA SER A 184 3.42 -13.85 26.05
C SER A 184 4.47 -14.73 25.37
N TRP A 185 4.44 -14.78 24.04
CA TRP A 185 5.45 -15.44 23.21
C TRP A 185 5.79 -14.56 22.02
N THR A 186 6.97 -14.80 21.46
CA THR A 186 7.47 -14.08 20.29
C THR A 186 8.06 -15.08 19.30
N VAL A 187 7.67 -15.01 18.03
CA VAL A 187 8.38 -15.67 16.92
C VAL A 187 9.26 -14.63 16.25
N ALA A 188 10.57 -14.76 16.42
CA ALA A 188 11.56 -13.83 15.88
C ALA A 188 11.75 -14.03 14.36
N THR A 189 12.35 -13.03 13.72
CA THR A 189 12.58 -13.00 12.25
C THR A 189 13.58 -14.04 11.76
N ASP A 190 14.41 -14.58 12.67
CA ASP A 190 15.35 -15.68 12.41
C ASP A 190 14.71 -17.07 12.61
N GLY A 191 13.41 -17.12 12.95
CA GLY A 191 12.68 -18.36 13.24
C GLY A 191 12.82 -18.86 14.68
N ASN A 192 13.56 -18.15 15.54
CA ASN A 192 13.64 -18.49 16.96
C ASN A 192 12.33 -18.16 17.68
N ILE A 193 12.01 -18.91 18.73
CA ILE A 193 10.74 -18.77 19.47
C ILE A 193 11.07 -18.44 20.93
N ASN A 194 10.55 -17.32 21.44
CA ASN A 194 10.60 -16.94 22.84
C ASN A 194 9.29 -17.30 23.53
N GLY A 195 9.36 -17.84 24.75
CA GLY A 195 8.18 -18.10 25.57
C GLY A 195 8.54 -18.79 26.88
N SER A 196 7.69 -18.63 27.88
CA SER A 196 7.90 -19.19 29.23
C SER A 196 8.03 -20.72 29.27
N ILE A 197 7.47 -21.43 28.28
CA ILE A 197 7.57 -22.88 28.15
C ILE A 197 9.03 -23.35 28.06
N TRP A 198 9.90 -22.56 27.42
CA TRP A 198 11.32 -22.86 27.25
C TRP A 198 12.10 -22.60 28.55
N GLY A 199 11.61 -21.72 29.42
CA GLY A 199 12.26 -21.35 30.68
C GLY A 199 12.54 -22.56 31.59
N ASN A 200 11.72 -23.61 31.51
CA ASN A 200 11.95 -24.89 32.19
C ASN A 200 13.25 -25.60 31.77
N TRP A 201 13.81 -25.23 30.62
CA TRP A 201 15.07 -25.74 30.08
C TRP A 201 16.21 -24.71 30.20
N GLY A 202 16.04 -23.70 31.06
CA GLY A 202 17.10 -22.74 31.44
C GLY A 202 17.20 -21.48 30.57
N SER A 203 16.34 -21.30 29.57
CA SER A 203 16.26 -20.07 28.78
C SER A 203 14.86 -19.89 28.21
N ASN A 204 14.36 -18.66 28.08
CA ASN A 204 13.06 -18.43 27.43
C ASN A 204 13.14 -18.52 25.91
N TRP A 205 14.34 -18.51 25.32
CA TRP A 205 14.55 -18.68 23.89
C TRP A 205 14.77 -20.15 23.54
N ALA A 206 13.97 -20.66 22.59
CA ALA A 206 14.01 -22.05 22.14
C ALA A 206 15.43 -22.48 21.73
N TYR A 207 16.14 -21.67 20.95
CA TYR A 207 17.51 -21.96 20.50
C TYR A 207 18.44 -22.27 21.68
N SER A 208 18.52 -21.38 22.67
CA SER A 208 19.40 -21.53 23.83
C SER A 208 18.94 -22.68 24.75
N ALA A 209 17.63 -22.77 25.01
CA ALA A 209 17.03 -23.82 25.83
C ALA A 209 17.30 -25.23 25.28
N ILE A 210 17.07 -25.43 23.97
CA ILE A 210 17.32 -26.70 23.29
C ILE A 210 18.81 -27.02 23.29
N SER A 211 19.67 -26.03 22.97
CA SER A 211 21.12 -26.22 22.92
C SER A 211 21.67 -26.66 24.28
N ASN A 212 21.30 -25.97 25.36
CA ASN A 212 21.70 -26.35 26.72
C ASN A 212 21.26 -27.78 27.06
N ARG A 213 20.04 -28.16 26.68
CA ARG A 213 19.52 -29.51 26.97
C ARG A 213 20.24 -30.60 26.19
N ILE A 214 20.67 -30.32 24.96
CA ILE A 214 21.47 -31.23 24.15
C ILE A 214 22.85 -31.42 24.80
N GLU A 215 23.51 -30.34 25.18
CA GLU A 215 24.83 -30.38 25.84
C GLU A 215 24.79 -31.15 27.16
N ASP A 216 23.79 -30.89 28.02
CA ASP A 216 23.60 -31.61 29.28
C ASP A 216 23.45 -33.13 29.06
N ARG A 217 22.66 -33.51 28.04
CA ARG A 217 22.43 -34.92 27.72
C ARG A 217 23.66 -35.58 27.10
N ALA A 218 24.39 -34.86 26.25
CA ALA A 218 25.64 -35.33 25.67
C ALA A 218 26.70 -35.55 26.76
N ALA A 219 26.83 -34.60 27.69
CA ALA A 219 27.71 -34.72 28.85
C ALA A 219 27.31 -35.88 29.76
N ALA A 220 26.02 -36.02 30.09
CA ALA A 220 25.53 -37.15 30.88
C ALA A 220 25.76 -38.50 30.18
N HIS A 221 25.58 -38.56 28.85
CA HIS A 221 25.86 -39.75 28.07
C HIS A 221 27.36 -40.10 28.07
N ALA A 222 28.23 -39.12 27.85
CA ALA A 222 29.68 -39.29 27.91
C ALA A 222 30.14 -39.76 29.29
N ASN A 223 29.61 -39.16 30.36
CA ASN A 223 29.92 -39.54 31.75
C ASN A 223 29.42 -40.95 32.09
N ASN A 224 28.28 -41.38 31.54
CA ASN A 224 27.78 -42.75 31.72
C ASN A 224 28.59 -43.80 30.92
N LYS A 225 29.21 -43.38 29.80
CA LYS A 225 30.09 -44.23 28.98
C LYS A 225 31.51 -44.32 29.54
N ALA A 226 31.97 -43.30 30.27
CA ALA A 226 33.17 -43.41 31.07
C ALA A 226 32.94 -44.47 32.18
N PRO A 227 33.72 -45.56 32.25
CA PRO A 227 33.50 -46.60 33.25
C PRO A 227 33.47 -45.98 34.65
N LYS A 228 32.44 -46.26 35.45
CA LYS A 228 32.31 -45.73 36.81
C LYS A 228 33.52 -46.20 37.65
N GLY A 229 34.48 -45.31 37.87
CA GLY A 229 35.78 -45.64 38.49
C GLY A 229 36.93 -45.92 37.52
N ALA A 230 36.84 -45.48 36.26
CA ALA A 230 37.95 -45.47 35.30
C ALA A 230 39.10 -44.62 35.86
N ARG A 231 40.03 -45.29 36.55
CA ARG A 231 41.37 -44.78 36.78
C ARG A 231 42.12 -44.89 35.47
N VAL A 232 42.98 -43.92 35.14
CA VAL A 232 43.94 -44.03 34.04
C VAL A 232 44.63 -45.40 34.17
N ARG A 233 44.29 -46.33 33.28
CA ARG A 233 44.94 -47.65 33.24
C ARG A 233 46.10 -47.53 32.28
N HIS A 234 47.30 -47.77 32.79
CA HIS A 234 48.47 -47.93 31.94
C HIS A 234 48.32 -49.19 31.09
N ASP A 235 48.93 -49.22 29.92
CA ASP A 235 49.13 -50.50 29.23
C ASP A 235 49.99 -51.45 30.09
N SER A 236 49.86 -52.76 29.88
CA SER A 236 50.60 -53.74 30.68
C SER A 236 52.11 -53.73 30.40
N GLY A 237 52.54 -53.11 29.29
CA GLY A 237 53.94 -52.98 28.91
C GLY A 237 54.67 -51.96 29.80
N ILE A 238 55.80 -52.38 30.37
CA ILE A 238 56.78 -51.44 30.94
C ILE A 238 57.81 -51.18 29.83
N TYR A 239 57.98 -49.93 29.43
CA TYR A 239 58.95 -49.54 28.40
C TYR A 239 60.18 -48.92 29.04
N GLU A 240 61.36 -49.27 28.54
CA GLU A 240 62.60 -48.57 28.85
C GLU A 240 62.77 -47.41 27.89
N ILE A 241 62.70 -46.18 28.40
CA ILE A 241 62.69 -44.96 27.58
C ILE A 241 64.08 -44.31 27.48
N GLY A 242 65.06 -44.83 28.23
CA GLY A 242 66.44 -44.37 28.21
C GLY A 242 67.22 -44.85 29.43
N ASN A 243 68.49 -44.47 29.52
CA ASN A 243 69.31 -44.70 30.70
C ASN A 243 70.20 -43.50 31.02
N VAL A 244 70.64 -43.44 32.27
CA VAL A 244 71.63 -42.49 32.76
C VAL A 244 72.78 -43.29 33.39
N ASP A 245 74.01 -42.98 33.02
CA ASP A 245 75.21 -43.42 33.74
C ASP A 245 75.65 -42.29 34.68
N PRO A 246 75.44 -42.44 36.01
CA PRO A 246 75.74 -41.40 36.98
C PRO A 246 77.25 -41.12 37.13
N ASN A 247 78.12 -41.98 36.61
CA ASN A 247 79.57 -41.83 36.77
C ASN A 247 80.27 -41.10 35.61
N TYR A 248 79.67 -41.07 34.41
CA TYR A 248 80.41 -40.68 33.21
C TYR A 248 79.73 -39.64 32.31
N THR A 249 78.44 -39.32 32.48
CA THR A 249 77.78 -38.38 31.56
C THR A 249 76.61 -37.61 32.19
N ASN A 250 76.49 -36.31 31.90
CA ASN A 250 75.31 -35.49 32.20
C ASN A 250 74.21 -35.73 31.15
N VAL A 251 73.62 -36.92 31.13
CA VAL A 251 72.51 -37.25 30.20
C VAL A 251 71.16 -37.10 30.93
N THR A 252 70.24 -36.38 30.29
CA THR A 252 68.84 -36.28 30.72
C THR A 252 68.00 -37.29 29.95
N VAL A 253 67.16 -38.04 30.66
CA VAL A 253 66.13 -38.89 30.06
C VAL A 253 64.78 -38.29 30.43
N ASP A 254 64.12 -37.67 29.45
CA ASP A 254 62.79 -37.11 29.62
C ASP A 254 61.72 -38.14 29.28
N CYS A 255 60.67 -38.18 30.09
CA CYS A 255 59.50 -38.99 29.82
C CYS A 255 58.68 -38.34 28.69
N PRO A 256 58.32 -39.07 27.61
CA PRO A 256 57.42 -38.56 26.59
C PRO A 256 56.10 -38.06 27.19
N GLY A 257 55.49 -37.05 26.58
CA GLY A 257 54.32 -36.34 27.13
C GLY A 257 53.05 -37.18 27.31
N ASP A 258 52.99 -38.35 26.68
CA ASP A 258 51.91 -39.34 26.79
C ASP A 258 52.25 -40.53 27.70
N MET A 259 53.39 -40.47 28.38
CA MET A 259 53.84 -41.49 29.32
C MET A 259 54.05 -40.91 30.73
N PHE A 260 54.12 -41.79 31.72
CA PHE A 260 54.58 -41.45 33.05
C PHE A 260 55.62 -42.47 33.54
N VAL A 261 56.64 -41.98 34.26
CA VAL A 261 57.69 -42.82 34.84
C VAL A 261 57.08 -43.74 35.90
N THR A 262 57.41 -45.03 35.82
CA THR A 262 56.88 -46.06 36.72
C THR A 262 57.95 -46.80 37.51
N GLY A 263 59.23 -46.62 37.16
CA GLY A 263 60.31 -47.11 38.00
C GLY A 263 61.68 -46.98 37.37
N LEU A 264 62.69 -47.42 38.11
CA LEU A 264 64.08 -47.49 37.68
C LEU A 264 64.53 -48.95 37.67
N ARG A 265 65.48 -49.30 36.81
CA ARG A 265 66.12 -50.63 36.81
C ARG A 265 67.63 -50.47 36.65
N THR A 266 68.39 -51.28 37.37
CA THR A 266 69.83 -51.45 37.15
C THR A 266 70.08 -52.87 36.63
N ARG A 267 71.23 -53.08 35.99
CA ARG A 267 71.69 -54.40 35.56
C ARG A 267 72.92 -54.77 36.37
N THR A 268 72.97 -56.01 36.86
CA THR A 268 74.17 -56.53 37.55
C THR A 268 75.39 -56.38 36.65
N GLY A 269 76.44 -55.73 37.17
CA GLY A 269 77.68 -55.46 36.44
C GLY A 269 77.64 -54.25 35.50
N GLY A 270 76.55 -53.48 35.46
CA GLY A 270 76.47 -52.21 34.71
C GLY A 270 76.35 -51.00 35.63
N TRP A 271 76.89 -49.87 35.19
CA TRP A 271 76.78 -48.57 35.89
C TRP A 271 75.53 -47.77 35.47
N GLN A 272 74.72 -48.30 34.56
CA GLN A 272 73.55 -47.61 34.00
C GLN A 272 72.28 -47.81 34.83
N VAL A 273 71.55 -46.72 35.05
CA VAL A 273 70.18 -46.71 35.59
C VAL A 273 69.20 -46.47 34.44
N TYR A 274 68.39 -47.48 34.13
CA TYR A 274 67.35 -47.39 33.10
C TYR A 274 66.08 -46.78 33.66
N VAL A 275 65.51 -45.80 32.95
CA VAL A 275 64.23 -45.17 33.29
C VAL A 275 63.11 -45.94 32.60
N ARG A 276 62.10 -46.33 33.37
CA ARG A 276 60.96 -47.11 32.89
C ARG A 276 59.68 -46.30 32.97
N ALA A 277 58.89 -46.32 31.91
CA ALA A 277 57.65 -45.58 31.80
C ALA A 277 56.52 -46.45 31.22
N LYS A 278 55.29 -45.96 31.33
CA LYS A 278 54.10 -46.57 30.72
C LYS A 278 53.23 -45.51 30.05
N TYR A 279 52.46 -45.91 29.05
CA TYR A 279 51.52 -45.00 28.38
C TYR A 279 50.33 -44.67 29.28
N ALA A 280 49.96 -43.39 29.32
CA ALA A 280 48.65 -42.98 29.79
C ALA A 280 47.62 -43.20 28.67
N ARG A 281 46.64 -44.07 28.90
CA ARG A 281 45.49 -44.21 28.00
C ARG A 281 44.21 -43.95 28.75
N ASN A 282 43.31 -43.22 28.12
CA ASN A 282 41.91 -43.14 28.53
C ASN A 282 41.23 -44.42 28.04
N TYR A 283 40.82 -45.28 28.98
CA TYR A 283 40.05 -46.49 28.74
C TYR A 283 38.69 -46.38 29.42
#